data_AF-A0A1Q5TUM7-F1
#
_entry.id   AF-A0A1Q5TUM7-F1
#
_cell.length_a   1.000
_cell.length_b   1.000
_cell.length_c   1.000
_cell.angle_alpha   90.00
_cell.angle_beta   90.00
_cell.angle_gamma   90.00
#
_symmetry.space_group_name_H-M   'P 1'
#
loop_
_entity.id
_entity.type
_entity.pdbx_description
1 polymer ?
#
loop_
_entity_poly.entity_id
_entity_poly.type
_entity_poly.pdbx_seq_one_letter_code
_entity_poly.pdbx_strand_id
1 'polypeptide(L)'
;MQNTIPTPVELNKGRVNNMSPGAGLFIQIENKYTYVENIIFPLSSLRAIYNACNSGKTVVLMVDGISNQCPSVSYKTFVRFFSDVINAIEKLNPKAFIFKLTVNEDLSCEWCDFQLTTTPCAGQG
;
A
#
# COMPACT_ATOMS: atom_id res chain seq x y z
N MET A 1 22.53 -17.92 20.66
CA MET A 1 21.35 -17.03 20.58
C MET A 1 20.57 -17.45 19.35
N GLN A 2 19.33 -17.90 19.50
CA GLN A 2 18.52 -18.40 18.39
C GLN A 2 17.93 -17.19 17.64
N ASN A 3 18.30 -17.04 16.36
CA ASN A 3 17.74 -16.02 15.48
C ASN A 3 16.31 -16.42 15.11
N THR A 4 15.33 -15.87 15.83
CA THR A 4 13.92 -16.00 15.46
C THR A 4 13.66 -15.13 14.23
N ILE A 5 13.54 -15.77 13.07
CA ILE A 5 13.14 -15.14 11.81
C ILE A 5 11.71 -14.59 12.00
N PRO A 6 11.43 -13.30 11.72
CA PRO A 6 10.06 -12.81 11.75
C PRO A 6 9.27 -13.54 10.66
N THR A 7 8.21 -14.24 11.06
CA THR A 7 7.31 -14.91 10.13
C THR A 7 6.67 -13.86 9.23
N PRO A 8 6.65 -14.05 7.89
CA PRO A 8 5.89 -13.20 6.99
C PRO A 8 4.44 -13.12 7.46
N VAL A 9 3.86 -11.92 7.49
CA VAL A 9 2.40 -11.80 7.60
C VAL A 9 1.84 -12.21 6.25
N GLU A 10 1.52 -13.50 6.11
CA GLU A 10 0.66 -13.93 5.02
C GLU A 10 -0.69 -13.24 5.22
N LEU A 11 -1.08 -12.42 4.24
CA LEU A 11 -2.44 -11.93 4.12
C LEU A 11 -3.33 -13.16 3.95
N ASN A 12 -3.91 -13.64 5.05
CA ASN A 12 -4.97 -14.63 5.02
C ASN A 12 -6.01 -14.11 4.03
N LYS A 13 -6.33 -14.92 3.01
CA LYS A 13 -7.50 -14.74 2.15
C LYS A 13 -8.77 -14.98 2.98
N GLY A 14 -8.96 -14.18 4.03
CA GLY A 14 -10.19 -14.11 4.78
C GLY A 14 -11.25 -13.60 3.84
N ARG A 15 -12.14 -14.51 3.42
CA ARG A 15 -13.45 -14.29 2.79
C ARG A 15 -13.77 -12.81 2.49
N VAL A 16 -13.13 -12.27 1.45
CA VAL A 16 -13.63 -11.08 0.77
C VAL A 16 -14.85 -11.57 0.01
N ASN A 17 -16.01 -11.50 0.66
CA ASN A 17 -17.27 -11.94 0.09
C ASN A 17 -17.50 -11.20 -1.24
N ASN A 18 -17.45 -11.94 -2.35
CA ASN A 18 -17.94 -11.55 -3.68
C ASN A 18 -17.68 -10.10 -4.11
N MET A 19 -16.47 -9.59 -3.95
CA MET A 19 -16.07 -8.39 -4.70
C MET A 19 -15.80 -8.83 -6.13
N SER A 20 -16.66 -8.37 -7.05
CA SER A 20 -16.56 -8.63 -8.49
C SER A 20 -15.12 -8.46 -8.97
N PRO A 21 -14.61 -9.29 -9.91
CA PRO A 21 -13.27 -9.19 -10.48
C PRO A 21 -12.91 -7.85 -11.16
N GLY A 22 -13.78 -6.84 -11.11
CA GLY A 22 -13.66 -5.55 -11.77
C GLY A 22 -13.58 -4.33 -10.84
N ALA A 23 -13.37 -4.48 -9.53
CA ALA A 23 -13.11 -3.32 -8.67
C ALA A 23 -11.68 -2.79 -8.96
N GLY A 24 -11.59 -1.69 -9.69
CA GLY A 24 -10.32 -1.08 -10.11
C GLY A 24 -9.62 -0.38 -8.95
N LEU A 25 -9.17 -1.14 -7.94
CA LEU A 25 -8.48 -0.65 -6.76
C LEU A 25 -6.96 -0.74 -6.95
N PHE A 26 -6.30 0.40 -6.87
CA PHE A 26 -4.85 0.51 -7.06
C PHE A 26 -4.21 1.17 -5.86
N ILE A 27 -3.00 0.73 -5.53
CA ILE A 27 -2.09 1.46 -4.64
C ILE A 27 -1.06 2.14 -5.53
N GLN A 28 -0.86 3.42 -5.29
CA GLN A 28 0.25 4.20 -5.83
C GLN A 28 1.16 4.62 -4.68
N ILE A 29 2.47 4.45 -4.86
CA ILE A 29 3.49 4.97 -3.96
C ILE A 29 4.32 5.96 -4.75
N GLU A 30 4.24 7.23 -4.38
CA GLU A 30 4.99 8.33 -4.98
C GLU A 30 6.17 8.66 -4.08
N ASN A 31 7.39 8.34 -4.50
CA ASN A 31 8.60 8.58 -3.71
C ASN A 31 9.31 9.86 -4.18
N LYS A 32 9.16 10.96 -3.45
CA LYS A 32 9.88 12.22 -3.70
C LYS A 32 11.26 12.24 -3.06
N TYR A 33 11.51 11.37 -2.07
CA TYR A 33 12.81 11.25 -1.41
C TYR A 33 13.90 10.71 -2.35
N THR A 34 13.54 9.79 -3.24
CA THR A 34 14.43 9.30 -4.31
C THR A 34 13.82 9.57 -5.68
N TYR A 35 14.56 10.20 -6.59
CA TYR A 35 14.11 10.62 -7.93
C TYR A 35 13.55 9.52 -8.87
N VAL A 36 13.46 8.26 -8.46
CA VAL A 36 13.33 7.11 -9.37
C VAL A 36 12.19 6.15 -9.01
N GLU A 37 11.43 6.34 -7.93
CA GLU A 37 10.54 5.29 -7.42
C GLU A 37 9.07 5.71 -7.33
N ASN A 38 8.39 5.76 -8.48
CA ASN A 38 6.94 5.76 -8.51
C ASN A 38 6.44 4.35 -8.81
N ILE A 39 5.69 3.77 -7.87
CA ILE A 39 5.18 2.40 -7.98
C ILE A 39 3.66 2.47 -8.03
N ILE A 40 3.05 1.79 -8.99
CA ILE A 40 1.60 1.60 -9.03
C ILE A 40 1.30 0.13 -9.25
N PHE A 41 0.38 -0.43 -8.47
CA PHE A 41 -0.03 -1.81 -8.61
C PHE A 41 -1.49 -2.02 -8.18
N PRO A 42 -2.20 -3.00 -8.77
CA PRO A 42 -3.52 -3.39 -8.31
C PRO A 42 -3.44 -3.94 -6.89
N LEU A 43 -4.38 -3.57 -6.02
CA LEU A 43 -4.45 -4.08 -4.64
C LEU A 43 -4.49 -5.61 -4.61
N SER A 44 -5.18 -6.23 -5.58
CA SER A 44 -5.28 -7.69 -5.75
C SER A 44 -3.96 -8.38 -6.07
N SER A 45 -2.94 -7.63 -6.52
CA SER A 45 -1.61 -8.16 -6.82
C SER A 45 -0.67 -8.14 -5.62
N LEU A 46 -1.03 -7.50 -4.51
CA LEU A 46 -0.20 -7.47 -3.30
C LEU A 46 -0.30 -8.81 -2.55
N ARG A 47 0.81 -9.56 -2.51
CA ARG A 47 0.86 -10.88 -1.85
C ARG A 47 1.30 -10.81 -0.40
N ALA A 48 2.32 -10.01 -0.11
CA ALA A 48 2.89 -9.94 1.23
C ALA A 48 3.51 -8.58 1.51
N ILE A 49 3.48 -8.21 2.79
CA ILE A 49 4.12 -7.03 3.35
C ILE A 49 5.04 -7.52 4.46
N TYR A 50 6.33 -7.21 4.38
CA TYR A 50 7.30 -7.60 5.41
C TYR A 50 8.37 -6.53 5.59
N ASN A 51 9.14 -6.62 6.66
CA ASN A 51 10.25 -5.70 6.92
C ASN A 51 11.51 -6.14 6.16
N ALA A 52 12.25 -5.19 5.61
CA ALA A 52 13.61 -5.48 5.15
C ALA A 52 14.47 -5.88 6.36
N CYS A 53 15.04 -7.10 6.33
CA CYS A 53 15.82 -7.63 7.45
C CYS A 53 16.95 -6.65 7.88
N ASN A 54 17.12 -6.50 9.19
CA ASN A 54 18.21 -5.84 9.91
C ASN A 54 18.13 -4.33 10.17
N SER A 55 17.17 -3.59 9.62
CA SER A 55 16.98 -2.16 10.00
C SER A 55 15.58 -1.82 10.48
N GLY A 56 14.55 -2.62 10.16
CA GLY A 56 13.15 -2.33 10.53
C GLY A 56 12.60 -1.02 9.95
N LYS A 57 13.37 -0.36 9.07
CA LYS A 57 13.10 1.01 8.61
C LYS A 57 12.40 1.08 7.27
N THR A 58 12.39 0.00 6.49
CA THR A 58 11.83 0.02 5.13
C THR A 58 10.92 -1.19 4.93
N VAL A 59 9.74 -0.94 4.36
CA VAL A 59 8.79 -1.98 3.97
C VAL A 59 9.27 -2.68 2.70
N VAL A 60 9.03 -3.98 2.61
CA VAL A 60 9.18 -4.75 1.38
C VAL A 60 7.80 -5.24 0.97
N LEU A 61 7.48 -5.00 -0.30
CA LEU A 61 6.22 -5.38 -0.92
C LEU A 61 6.49 -6.49 -1.93
N MET A 62 5.82 -7.61 -1.75
CA MET A 62 5.78 -8.66 -2.76
C MET A 62 4.51 -8.49 -3.58
N VAL A 63 4.68 -8.14 -4.85
CA VAL A 63 3.57 -7.83 -5.77
C VAL A 63 3.69 -8.74 -6.98
N ASP A 64 2.56 -9.29 -7.41
CA ASP A 64 2.51 -10.19 -8.55
C ASP A 64 2.91 -9.54 -9.86
N GLY A 65 3.74 -10.26 -10.62
CA GLY A 65 4.22 -9.82 -11.93
C GLY A 65 5.32 -8.77 -11.89
N ILE A 66 5.76 -8.31 -10.70
CA ILE A 66 6.89 -7.40 -10.54
C ILE A 66 7.88 -7.91 -9.50
N SER A 67 9.14 -7.47 -9.59
CA SER A 67 10.15 -7.73 -8.57
C SER A 67 9.72 -7.15 -7.22
N ASN A 68 10.25 -7.70 -6.12
CA ASN A 68 10.04 -7.14 -4.78
C ASN A 68 10.35 -5.65 -4.77
N GLN A 69 9.43 -4.85 -4.21
CA GLN A 69 9.56 -3.41 -4.13
C GLN A 69 9.94 -3.00 -2.72
N CYS A 70 10.88 -2.07 -2.59
CA CYS A 70 11.38 -1.58 -1.31
C CYS A 70 11.27 -0.05 -1.24
N PRO A 71 10.07 0.54 -1.33
CA PRO A 71 9.92 1.99 -1.31
C PRO A 71 10.46 2.55 -0.01
N SER A 72 10.95 3.79 0.00
CA SER A 72 11.50 4.51 1.17
C SER A 72 10.45 4.84 2.25
N VAL A 73 9.64 3.86 2.64
CA VAL A 73 8.53 3.93 3.60
C VAL A 73 8.82 2.95 4.73
N SER A 74 8.62 3.39 5.98
CA SER A 74 8.73 2.46 7.11
C SER A 74 7.66 1.38 7.12
N TYR A 75 8.01 0.18 7.56
CA TYR A 75 7.05 -0.92 7.71
C TYR A 75 5.81 -0.49 8.51
N LYS A 76 6.04 0.22 9.63
CA LYS A 76 4.96 0.75 10.48
C LYS A 76 4.08 1.75 9.76
N THR A 77 4.67 2.64 8.96
CA THR A 77 3.92 3.63 8.17
C THR A 77 3.08 2.93 7.10
N PHE A 78 3.67 1.98 6.37
CA PHE A 78 2.96 1.28 5.30
C PHE A 78 1.81 0.43 5.84
N VAL A 79 1.99 -0.29 6.95
CA VAL A 79 0.91 -1.09 7.56
C VAL A 79 -0.25 -0.22 8.05
N ARG A 80 0.03 0.99 8.56
CA ARG A 80 -1.01 1.96 8.93
C ARG A 80 -1.78 2.42 7.71
N PHE A 81 -1.08 2.89 6.68
CA PHE A 81 -1.67 3.24 5.39
C PHE A 81 -2.54 2.10 4.83
N PHE A 82 -2.02 0.87 4.82
CA PHE A 82 -2.75 -0.28 4.29
C PHE A 82 -4.03 -0.57 5.10
N SER A 83 -3.97 -0.45 6.43
CA SER A 83 -5.16 -0.56 7.28
C SER A 83 -6.20 0.52 6.95
N ASP A 84 -5.76 1.75 6.72
CA ASP A 84 -6.64 2.86 6.35
C ASP A 84 -7.30 2.63 4.98
N VAL A 85 -6.56 2.08 4.02
CA VAL A 85 -7.09 1.68 2.70
C VAL A 85 -8.20 0.62 2.84
N ILE A 86 -7.99 -0.43 3.64
CA ILE A 86 -9.02 -1.45 3.89
C ILE A 86 -10.27 -0.80 4.51
N ASN A 87 -10.09 0.04 5.53
CA ASN A 87 -11.19 0.77 6.16
C ASN A 87 -11.94 1.68 5.18
N ALA A 88 -11.24 2.34 4.26
CA ALA A 88 -11.85 3.18 3.24
C ALA A 88 -12.66 2.36 2.22
N ILE A 89 -12.13 1.21 1.78
CA ILE A 89 -12.82 0.30 0.87
C ILE A 89 -14.12 -0.21 1.49
N GLU A 90 -14.08 -0.63 2.76
CA GLU A 90 -15.26 -1.12 3.49
C GLU A 90 -16.34 -0.04 3.63
N LYS A 91 -15.95 1.22 3.88
CA LYS A 91 -16.89 2.33 4.05
C LYS A 91 -17.49 2.82 2.74
N LEU A 92 -16.67 2.95 1.70
CA LEU A 92 -17.06 3.63 0.46
C LEU A 92 -17.65 2.67 -0.59
N ASN A 93 -17.46 1.36 -0.42
CA ASN A 93 -17.77 0.32 -1.43
C ASN A 93 -17.46 0.76 -2.88
N PRO A 94 -16.21 1.20 -3.14
CA PRO A 94 -15.86 1.87 -4.38
C PRO A 94 -15.82 0.92 -5.58
N LYS A 95 -16.19 1.43 -6.77
CA LYS A 95 -16.04 0.71 -8.05
C LYS A 95 -14.62 0.79 -8.63
N ALA A 96 -13.93 1.93 -8.50
CA ALA A 96 -12.55 2.11 -8.95
C ALA A 96 -11.87 3.30 -8.27
N PHE A 97 -10.74 3.06 -7.61
CA PHE A 97 -10.04 4.02 -6.75
C PHE A 97 -8.53 3.83 -6.81
N ILE A 98 -7.79 4.93 -6.67
CA ILE A 98 -6.34 4.91 -6.47
C ILE A 98 -6.05 5.45 -5.07
N PHE A 99 -5.41 4.64 -4.23
CA PHE A 99 -4.91 5.06 -2.93
C PHE A 99 -3.45 5.45 -3.10
N LYS A 100 -3.15 6.74 -2.99
CA LYS A 100 -1.79 7.26 -3.18
C LYS A 100 -1.13 7.52 -1.85
N LEU A 101 0.01 6.88 -1.61
CA LEU A 101 0.94 7.16 -0.53
C LEU A 101 2.11 7.98 -1.09
N THR A 102 2.33 9.18 -0.57
CA THR A 102 3.43 10.06 -0.96
C THR A 102 4.51 10.00 0.11
N VAL A 103 5.75 9.76 -0.28
CA VAL A 103 6.95 9.89 0.55
C VAL A 103 7.59 11.23 0.22
N ASN A 104 7.63 12.13 1.19
CA ASN A 104 8.22 13.46 1.01
C ASN A 104 9.75 13.43 1.15
N GLU A 105 10.37 14.53 0.76
CA GLU A 105 11.83 14.71 0.81
C GLU A 105 12.41 14.57 2.24
N ASP A 106 11.59 14.83 3.26
CA ASP A 106 11.94 14.68 4.68
C ASP A 106 11.63 13.28 5.24
N LEU A 107 11.26 12.32 4.39
CA LEU A 107 10.80 10.97 4.73
C LEU A 107 9.47 10.93 5.51
N SER A 108 8.77 12.06 5.67
CA SER A 108 7.38 12.04 6.10
C SER A 108 6.51 11.37 5.03
N CYS A 109 5.37 10.82 5.43
CA CYS A 109 4.43 10.21 4.51
C CYS A 109 3.03 10.77 4.71
N GLU A 110 2.35 11.01 3.60
CA GLU A 110 0.97 11.47 3.53
C GLU A 110 0.22 10.63 2.49
N TRP A 111 -1.08 10.41 2.70
CA TRP A 111 -1.86 9.61 1.75
C TRP A 111 -3.23 10.22 1.44
N CYS A 112 -3.73 9.93 0.25
CA CYS A 112 -5.03 10.37 -0.23
C CYS A 112 -5.69 9.31 -1.12
N ASP A 113 -7.01 9.30 -1.17
CA ASP A 113 -7.80 8.50 -2.11
C ASP A 113 -8.26 9.33 -3.30
N PHE A 114 -8.11 8.79 -4.50
CA PHE A 114 -8.61 9.37 -5.74
C PHE A 114 -9.74 8.49 -6.28
N GLN A 115 -10.92 9.08 -6.42
CA GLN A 115 -12.01 8.46 -7.15
C GLN A 115 -11.77 8.66 -8.64
N LEU A 116 -11.73 7.59 -9.43
CA LEU A 116 -11.65 7.69 -10.89
C LEU A 116 -12.99 8.17 -11.52
N THR A 117 -14.00 8.45 -10.70
CA THR A 117 -15.26 9.06 -11.11
C THR A 117 -15.15 10.57 -11.02
N THR A 118 -15.04 11.22 -12.18
CA THR A 118 -15.14 12.66 -12.45
C THR A 118 -15.84 13.50 -11.36
N THR A 119 -15.12 13.94 -10.33
CA THR A 119 -15.41 15.13 -9.50
C THR A 119 -14.12 15.50 -8.73
N PRO A 120 -13.69 16.78 -8.66
CA PRO A 120 -12.45 17.17 -7.97
C PRO A 120 -12.57 17.05 -6.44
N CYS A 121 -11.43 16.76 -5.81
CA CYS A 121 -11.22 16.48 -4.39
C CYS A 121 -11.72 17.57 -3.43
N ALA A 122 -12.35 17.16 -2.32
CA ALA A 122 -12.39 17.93 -1.08
C ALA A 122 -11.34 17.33 -0.13
N GLY A 123 -10.29 18.08 0.18
CA GLY A 123 -9.26 17.66 1.12
C GLY A 123 -9.80 17.50 2.54
N GLN A 124 -9.28 16.52 3.28
CA GLN A 124 -9.43 16.45 4.73
C GLN A 124 -8.06 16.77 5.35
N GLY A 125 -8.03 17.83 6.15
CA GLY A 125 -6.86 18.30 6.90
C GLY A 125 -6.77 17.73 8.31
#